data_AF-A0A7T8GRB7-F1
#
_entry.id   AF-A0A7T8GRB7-F1
#
_cell.length_a   1.000
_cell.length_b   1.000
_cell.length_c   1.000
_cell.angle_alpha   90.00
_cell.angle_beta   90.00
_cell.angle_gamma   90.00
#
_symmetry.space_group_name_H-M   'P 1'
#
loop_
_entity.id
_entity.type
_entity.pdbx_description
1 polymer ?
#
loop_
_entity_poly.entity_id
_entity_poly.type
_entity_poly.pdbx_seq_one_letter_code
_entity_poly.pdbx_strand_id
1 'polypeptide(L)'
;MSSKKPTAVMTLAVISSEGDVMVPHFFQANETVNKTVYLDVLKRVVVPWMKKTAGERKYTFQQDSAPAHKAKTVQNYLEANTAHFWPPTFWPANSPDLNPCDFYLWGRVEGIACNTYHKSTVSLKASIKRTMASLDPRGVSKAVKSFRRRVETVMS
;
A
#
# COMPACT_ATOMS: atom_id res chain seq x y z
N MET A 1 29.43 10.09 -21.28
CA MET A 1 28.48 8.96 -21.16
C MET A 1 27.34 9.43 -20.26
N SER A 2 26.11 9.53 -20.78
CA SER A 2 24.97 9.96 -19.97
C SER A 2 24.54 8.82 -19.06
N SER A 3 24.68 9.02 -17.75
CA SER A 3 24.14 8.13 -16.72
C SER A 3 22.63 8.05 -16.89
N LYS A 4 22.11 6.91 -17.39
CA LYS A 4 20.67 6.67 -17.43
C LYS A 4 20.19 6.57 -16.00
N LYS A 5 19.41 7.55 -15.55
CA LYS A 5 18.70 7.47 -14.26
C LYS A 5 17.91 6.15 -14.21
N PRO A 6 17.92 5.44 -13.06
CA PRO A 6 17.12 4.24 -12.88
C PRO A 6 15.65 4.55 -13.19
N THR A 7 14.98 3.59 -13.83
CA THR A 7 13.54 3.70 -14.08
C THR A 7 12.80 3.59 -12.75
N ALA A 8 12.14 4.66 -12.31
CA ALA A 8 11.35 4.68 -11.09
C ALA A 8 9.85 4.68 -11.41
N VAL A 9 9.06 3.97 -10.61
CA VAL A 9 7.60 3.93 -10.72
C VAL A 9 7.00 4.06 -9.32
N MET A 10 6.20 5.10 -9.11
CA MET A 10 5.44 5.25 -7.87
C MET A 10 4.21 4.35 -7.91
N THR A 11 4.01 3.59 -6.84
CA THR A 11 3.03 2.51 -6.78
C THR A 11 2.25 2.58 -5.48
N LEU A 12 0.94 2.29 -5.55
CA LEU A 12 0.07 2.10 -4.40
C LEU A 12 -0.48 0.67 -4.41
N ALA A 13 -0.50 0.03 -3.25
CA ALA A 13 -1.05 -1.30 -3.05
C ALA A 13 -1.78 -1.40 -1.71
N VAL A 14 -2.66 -2.38 -1.60
CA VAL A 14 -3.34 -2.79 -0.36
C VAL A 14 -3.22 -4.29 -0.23
N ILE A 15 -2.97 -4.76 0.99
CA ILE A 15 -2.96 -6.18 1.36
C ILE A 15 -3.87 -6.41 2.58
N SER A 16 -4.42 -7.61 2.72
CA SER A 16 -5.36 -7.94 3.80
C SER A 16 -4.84 -9.02 4.76
N SER A 17 -5.44 -9.11 5.95
CA SER A 17 -5.20 -10.21 6.90
C SER A 17 -5.67 -11.57 6.38
N GLU A 18 -6.44 -11.59 5.31
CA GLU A 18 -6.94 -12.80 4.65
C GLU A 18 -6.00 -13.29 3.55
N GLY A 19 -4.91 -12.55 3.30
CA GLY A 19 -3.92 -12.88 2.27
C GLY A 19 -4.21 -12.26 0.90
N ASP A 20 -5.21 -11.37 0.81
CA ASP A 20 -5.52 -10.69 -0.44
C ASP A 20 -4.46 -9.67 -0.80
N VAL A 21 -4.21 -9.52 -2.10
CA VAL A 21 -3.27 -8.53 -2.64
C VAL A 21 -3.97 -7.76 -3.76
N MET A 22 -4.06 -6.44 -3.60
CA MET A 22 -4.61 -5.57 -4.63
C MET A 22 -3.66 -5.52 -5.83
N VAL A 23 -4.20 -5.57 -7.05
CA VAL A 23 -3.43 -5.24 -8.25
C VAL A 23 -2.89 -3.81 -8.09
N PRO A 24 -1.57 -3.59 -8.20
CA PRO A 24 -0.97 -2.30 -7.89
C PRO A 24 -1.52 -1.19 -8.79
N HIS A 25 -1.83 -0.05 -8.18
CA HIS A 25 -2.07 1.19 -8.90
C HIS A 25 -0.73 1.88 -9.18
N PHE A 26 -0.51 2.29 -10.42
CA PHE A 26 0.69 3.02 -10.82
C PHE A 26 0.32 4.46 -11.15
N PHE A 27 0.94 5.40 -10.47
CA PHE A 27 0.77 6.82 -10.76
C PHE A 27 1.48 7.21 -12.06
N GLN A 28 1.12 8.38 -12.58
CA GLN A 28 1.76 8.92 -13.78
C GLN A 28 3.21 9.31 -13.48
N ALA A 29 4.07 9.27 -14.50
CA ALA A 29 5.46 9.67 -14.33
C ALA A 29 5.54 11.16 -13.97
N ASN A 30 6.34 11.49 -12.96
CA ASN A 30 6.51 12.85 -12.42
C ASN A 30 5.25 13.49 -11.81
N GLU A 31 4.20 12.71 -11.55
CA GLU A 31 3.01 13.18 -10.83
C GLU A 31 3.31 13.27 -9.33
N THR A 32 3.03 14.43 -8.72
CA THR A 32 3.07 14.57 -7.26
C THR A 32 1.76 14.04 -6.68
N VAL A 33 1.84 12.98 -5.86
CA VAL A 33 0.68 12.45 -5.13
C VAL A 33 0.35 13.38 -3.97
N ASN A 34 -0.43 14.41 -4.30
CA ASN A 34 -1.05 15.29 -3.33
C ASN A 34 -2.39 14.70 -2.85
N LYS A 35 -3.05 15.42 -1.93
CA LYS A 35 -4.36 15.00 -1.38
C LYS A 35 -5.44 14.76 -2.44
N THR A 36 -5.42 15.50 -3.55
CA THR A 36 -6.44 15.40 -4.61
C THR A 36 -6.23 14.13 -5.42
N VAL A 37 -5.01 13.88 -5.87
CA VAL A 37 -4.63 12.66 -6.59
C VAL A 37 -4.89 11.42 -5.72
N TYR A 38 -4.46 11.47 -4.46
CA TYR A 38 -4.69 10.38 -3.52
C TYR A 38 -6.18 10.09 -3.31
N LEU A 39 -6.99 11.13 -3.09
CA LEU A 39 -8.43 10.98 -2.90
C LEU A 39 -9.14 10.41 -4.14
N ASP A 40 -8.71 10.78 -5.34
CA ASP A 40 -9.23 10.23 -6.60
C ASP A 40 -8.95 8.72 -6.70
N VAL A 41 -7.71 8.31 -6.42
CA VAL A 41 -7.32 6.90 -6.41
C VAL A 41 -8.05 6.11 -5.33
N LEU A 42 -8.28 6.69 -4.15
CA LEU A 42 -9.08 6.08 -3.10
C LEU A 42 -10.51 5.78 -3.59
N LYS A 43 -11.15 6.75 -4.23
CA LYS A 43 -12.52 6.65 -4.75
C LYS A 43 -12.67 5.64 -5.87
N ARG A 44 -11.73 5.66 -6.82
CA ARG A 44 -11.82 4.86 -8.06
C ARG A 44 -11.27 3.45 -7.92
N VAL A 45 -10.30 3.24 -7.04
CA VAL A 45 -9.52 1.99 -7.00
C VAL A 45 -9.61 1.34 -5.64
N VAL A 46 -9.15 2.03 -4.60
CA VAL A 46 -8.88 1.40 -3.30
C VAL A 46 -10.16 1.00 -2.58
N VAL A 47 -11.10 1.93 -2.38
CA VAL A 47 -12.34 1.65 -1.66
C VAL A 47 -13.22 0.64 -2.41
N PRO A 48 -13.43 0.73 -3.74
CA PRO A 48 -14.14 -0.29 -4.48
C PRO A 48 -13.51 -1.68 -4.37
N TRP A 49 -12.17 -1.76 -4.44
CA TRP A 49 -11.46 -3.02 -4.26
C TRP A 49 -11.67 -3.59 -2.85
N MET A 50 -11.50 -2.77 -1.79
CA MET A 50 -11.70 -3.23 -0.42
C MET A 50 -13.11 -3.76 -0.18
N LYS A 51 -14.14 -3.03 -0.64
CA LYS A 51 -15.54 -3.46 -0.51
C LYS A 51 -15.80 -4.78 -1.23
N LYS A 52 -15.27 -4.93 -2.46
CA LYS A 52 -15.40 -6.17 -3.22
C LYS A 52 -14.70 -7.36 -2.55
N THR A 53 -13.48 -7.15 -2.07
CA THR A 53 -12.64 -8.20 -1.48
C THR A 53 -13.14 -8.63 -0.09
N ALA A 54 -13.59 -7.67 0.72
CA ALA A 54 -14.15 -7.97 2.03
C ALA A 54 -15.52 -8.66 1.94
N GLY A 55 -16.32 -8.31 0.92
CA GLY A 55 -17.71 -8.72 0.84
C GLY A 55 -18.48 -8.14 2.03
N GLU A 56 -19.15 -8.99 2.79
CA GLU A 56 -19.89 -8.61 4.00
C GLU A 56 -19.01 -8.53 5.26
N ARG A 57 -17.73 -8.93 5.17
CA ARG A 57 -16.83 -8.93 6.32
C ARG A 57 -16.49 -7.51 6.75
N LYS A 58 -16.51 -7.26 8.06
CA LYS A 58 -15.97 -6.03 8.63
C LYS A 58 -14.45 -6.03 8.51
N TYR A 59 -13.89 -4.87 8.18
CA TYR A 59 -12.46 -4.65 8.08
C TYR A 59 -12.09 -3.28 8.64
N THR A 60 -10.83 -3.13 9.03
CA THR A 60 -10.27 -1.84 9.40
C THR A 60 -9.22 -1.44 8.38
N PHE A 61 -9.38 -0.26 7.78
CA PHE A 61 -8.39 0.31 6.90
C PHE A 61 -7.35 1.11 7.70
N GLN A 62 -6.08 0.91 7.36
CA GLN A 62 -4.93 1.60 7.93
C GLN A 62 -4.05 2.12 6.79
N GLN A 63 -3.43 3.28 7.00
CA GLN A 63 -2.47 3.91 6.11
C GLN A 63 -1.41 4.66 6.93
N ASP A 64 -0.27 4.99 6.32
CA ASP A 64 0.80 5.75 6.99
C ASP A 64 0.44 7.24 7.23
N SER A 65 1.39 7.99 7.79
CA SER A 65 1.23 9.41 8.12
C SER A 65 1.68 10.39 7.02
N ALA A 66 1.73 9.98 5.75
CA ALA A 66 2.10 10.86 4.64
C ALA A 66 1.22 12.12 4.58
N PRO A 67 1.73 13.27 4.11
CA PRO A 67 0.97 14.53 4.11
C PRO A 67 -0.39 14.45 3.41
N ALA A 68 -0.47 13.74 2.27
CA ALA A 68 -1.72 13.53 1.56
C ALA A 68 -2.75 12.74 2.38
N HIS A 69 -2.28 11.73 3.13
CA HIS A 69 -3.11 10.87 3.95
C HIS A 69 -3.74 11.65 5.10
N LYS A 70 -2.99 12.58 5.73
CA LYS A 70 -3.46 13.41 6.86
C LYS A 70 -4.43 14.53 6.47
N ALA A 71 -4.68 14.77 5.17
CA ALA A 71 -5.60 15.81 4.75
C ALA A 71 -7.03 15.51 5.23
N LYS A 72 -7.71 16.50 5.84
CA LYS A 72 -9.08 16.35 6.37
C LYS A 72 -10.07 15.77 5.35
N THR A 73 -9.95 16.16 4.08
CA THR A 73 -10.80 15.63 3.00
C THR A 73 -10.61 14.13 2.75
N VAL A 74 -9.38 13.62 2.92
CA VAL A 74 -9.06 12.20 2.78
C VAL A 74 -9.57 11.43 3.99
N GLN A 75 -9.32 11.96 5.19
CA GLN A 75 -9.75 11.38 6.46
C GLN A 75 -11.29 11.22 6.50
N ASN A 76 -12.02 12.31 6.26
CA ASN A 76 -13.49 12.29 6.23
C ASN A 76 -14.04 11.31 5.19
N TYR A 77 -13.37 11.19 4.03
CA TYR A 77 -13.80 10.24 3.00
C TYR A 77 -13.64 8.80 3.47
N LEU A 78 -12.50 8.45 4.08
CA LEU A 78 -12.24 7.10 4.58
C LEU A 78 -13.17 6.73 5.74
N GLU A 79 -13.40 7.64 6.68
CA GLU A 79 -14.36 7.47 7.77
C GLU A 79 -15.77 7.16 7.26
N ALA A 80 -16.21 7.85 6.20
CA ALA A 80 -17.55 7.67 5.65
C ALA A 80 -17.70 6.46 4.69
N ASN A 81 -16.59 5.93 4.14
CA ASN A 81 -16.65 4.97 3.02
C ASN A 81 -15.99 3.61 3.29
N THR A 82 -15.43 3.41 4.47
CA THR A 82 -14.87 2.12 4.91
C THR A 82 -15.66 1.55 6.09
N ALA A 83 -15.53 0.25 6.36
CA ALA A 83 -16.22 -0.36 7.50
C ALA A 83 -15.71 0.20 8.83
N HIS A 84 -14.39 0.24 8.99
CA HIS A 84 -13.68 0.95 10.04
C HIS A 84 -12.41 1.58 9.44
N PHE A 85 -11.96 2.68 10.01
CA PHE A 85 -10.75 3.36 9.61
C PHE A 85 -9.99 3.84 10.86
N TRP A 86 -8.68 3.64 10.86
CA TRP A 86 -7.80 4.20 11.89
C TRP A 86 -7.27 5.56 11.46
N PRO A 87 -7.74 6.65 12.09
CA PRO A 87 -7.22 7.98 11.80
C PRO A 87 -5.77 8.11 12.31
N PRO A 88 -5.01 9.13 11.86
CA PRO A 88 -3.63 9.37 12.23
C PRO A 88 -3.37 9.40 13.74
N THR A 89 -4.37 9.74 14.54
CA THR A 89 -4.27 9.76 16.01
C THR A 89 -4.06 8.38 16.63
N PHE A 90 -4.37 7.29 15.92
CA PHE A 90 -4.12 5.92 16.38
C PHE A 90 -2.68 5.45 16.12
N TRP A 91 -1.86 6.24 15.42
CA TRP A 91 -0.53 5.82 14.99
C TRP A 91 0.59 6.61 15.66
N PRO A 92 1.61 5.95 16.23
CA PRO A 92 2.84 6.64 16.61
C PRO A 92 3.53 7.21 15.37
N ALA A 93 4.02 8.44 15.46
CA ALA A 93 4.73 9.07 14.35
C ALA A 93 5.96 8.23 13.92
N ASN A 94 6.29 8.23 12.63
CA ASN A 94 7.50 7.61 12.07
C ASN A 94 7.67 6.11 12.38
N SER A 95 6.59 5.33 12.33
CA SER A 95 6.63 3.89 12.60
C SER A 95 6.40 3.03 11.34
N PRO A 96 7.39 2.93 10.42
CA PRO A 96 7.30 2.05 9.25
C PRO A 96 7.22 0.57 9.66
N ASP A 97 7.78 0.22 10.82
CA ASP A 97 7.71 -1.14 11.39
C ASP A 97 6.29 -1.63 11.68
N LEU A 98 5.33 -0.70 11.71
CA LEU A 98 3.93 -0.96 11.97
C LEU A 98 3.10 -1.07 10.67
N ASN A 99 3.63 -0.72 9.50
CA ASN A 99 2.91 -0.83 8.23
C ASN A 99 3.31 -2.12 7.48
N PRO A 100 2.40 -3.10 7.30
CA PRO A 100 2.69 -4.34 6.57
C PRO A 100 3.16 -4.11 5.13
N CYS A 101 2.77 -3.01 4.50
CA CYS A 101 3.31 -2.67 3.19
C CYS A 101 4.81 -2.37 3.25
N ASP A 102 5.26 -1.63 4.27
CA ASP A 102 6.65 -1.18 4.40
C ASP A 102 7.58 -2.31 4.86
N PHE A 103 7.22 -3.03 5.93
CA PHE A 103 8.12 -4.07 6.47
C PHE A 103 8.07 -5.41 5.73
N TYR A 104 7.09 -5.64 4.84
CA TYR A 104 6.93 -6.92 4.15
C TYR A 104 6.73 -6.78 2.65
N LEU A 105 5.69 -6.08 2.19
CA LEU A 105 5.31 -6.06 0.78
C LEU A 105 6.42 -5.46 -0.09
N TRP A 106 6.85 -4.25 0.22
CA TRP A 106 7.78 -3.51 -0.63
C TRP A 106 9.16 -4.15 -0.67
N GLY A 107 9.68 -4.67 0.45
CA GLY A 107 10.93 -5.42 0.46
C GLY A 107 10.88 -6.69 -0.42
N ARG A 108 9.73 -7.39 -0.46
CA ARG A 108 9.54 -8.55 -1.35
C ARG A 108 9.45 -8.13 -2.82
N VAL A 109 8.70 -7.06 -3.10
CA VAL A 109 8.56 -6.53 -4.46
C VAL A 109 9.91 -6.06 -4.99
N GLU A 110 10.69 -5.33 -4.19
CA GLU A 110 12.00 -4.84 -4.59
C GLU A 110 12.99 -6.00 -4.83
N GLY A 111 13.06 -6.96 -3.92
CA GLY A 111 13.98 -8.11 -4.03
C GLY A 111 13.69 -9.05 -5.20
N ILE A 112 12.50 -9.02 -5.79
CA ILE A 112 12.12 -9.87 -6.93
C ILE A 112 11.96 -9.04 -8.21
N ALA A 113 11.09 -8.03 -8.18
CA ALA A 113 10.73 -7.25 -9.37
C ALA A 113 11.85 -6.31 -9.79
N CYS A 114 12.56 -5.69 -8.84
CA CYS A 114 13.62 -4.70 -9.10
C CYS A 114 15.02 -5.32 -9.18
N ASN A 115 15.19 -6.58 -8.76
CA ASN A 115 16.46 -7.31 -8.85
C ASN A 115 16.81 -7.80 -10.28
N THR A 116 16.14 -7.25 -11.29
CA THR A 116 16.40 -7.51 -12.71
C THR A 116 16.41 -6.20 -13.48
N TYR A 117 17.23 -6.12 -14.53
CA TYR A 117 17.28 -4.91 -15.36
C TYR A 117 15.98 -4.74 -16.17
N HIS A 118 15.42 -3.54 -16.11
CA HIS A 118 14.24 -3.15 -16.89
C HIS A 118 14.59 -2.07 -17.91
N LYS A 119 14.32 -2.36 -19.18
CA LYS A 119 14.54 -1.42 -20.29
C LYS A 119 13.48 -0.32 -20.38
N SER A 120 12.35 -0.45 -19.67
CA SER A 120 11.29 0.55 -19.66
C SER A 120 10.43 0.49 -18.39
N THR A 121 9.65 1.55 -18.15
CA THR A 121 8.62 1.56 -17.08
C THR A 121 7.56 0.50 -17.32
N VAL A 122 7.28 0.14 -18.58
CA VAL A 122 6.32 -0.91 -18.94
C VAL A 122 6.80 -2.27 -18.46
N SER A 123 8.07 -2.62 -18.72
CA SER A 123 8.62 -3.91 -18.23
C SER A 123 8.68 -3.95 -16.71
N LEU A 124 9.04 -2.85 -16.06
CA LEU A 124 9.06 -2.75 -14.60
C LEU A 124 7.65 -2.90 -14.00
N LYS A 125 6.66 -2.16 -14.50
CA LYS A 125 5.25 -2.29 -14.07
C LYS A 125 4.73 -3.72 -14.23
N ALA A 126 5.07 -4.38 -15.34
CA ALA A 126 4.70 -5.78 -15.57
C ALA A 126 5.38 -6.73 -14.57
N SER A 127 6.65 -6.50 -14.25
CA SER A 127 7.40 -7.26 -13.24
C SER A 127 6.79 -7.12 -11.84
N ILE A 128 6.45 -5.89 -11.44
CA ILE A 128 5.80 -5.59 -10.15
C ILE A 128 4.44 -6.30 -10.08
N LYS A 129 3.61 -6.18 -11.13
CA LYS A 129 2.30 -6.87 -11.19
C LYS A 129 2.43 -8.38 -11.03
N ARG A 130 3.36 -9.02 -11.74
CA ARG A 130 3.58 -10.48 -11.64
C ARG A 130 4.05 -10.88 -10.24
N THR A 131 5.00 -10.12 -9.68
CA THR A 131 5.55 -10.38 -8.35
C THR A 131 4.47 -10.29 -7.28
N MET A 132 3.64 -9.25 -7.31
CA MET A 132 2.54 -9.09 -6.36
C MET A 132 1.49 -10.19 -6.52
N ALA A 133 1.17 -10.61 -7.75
CA ALA A 133 0.24 -11.70 -8.01
C ALA A 133 0.79 -13.08 -7.58
N SER A 134 2.10 -13.25 -7.45
CA SER A 134 2.74 -14.50 -7.03
C SER A 134 3.08 -14.55 -5.54
N LEU A 135 2.71 -13.55 -4.74
CA LEU A 135 2.92 -13.59 -3.30
C LEU A 135 2.08 -14.70 -2.65
N ASP A 136 2.68 -15.51 -1.77
CA ASP A 136 1.95 -16.53 -1.01
C ASP A 136 0.93 -15.84 -0.08
N PRO A 137 -0.39 -16.10 -0.24
CA PRO A 137 -1.43 -15.54 0.61
C PRO A 137 -1.20 -15.79 2.11
N ARG A 138 -0.58 -16.93 2.47
CA ARG A 138 -0.24 -17.23 3.87
C ARG A 138 0.83 -16.30 4.42
N GLY A 139 1.82 -15.96 3.59
CA GLY A 139 2.87 -15.01 3.94
C GLY A 139 2.29 -13.61 4.16
N VAL A 140 1.42 -13.17 3.25
CA VAL A 140 0.68 -11.90 3.35
C VAL A 140 -0.18 -11.86 4.61
N SER A 141 -1.00 -12.89 4.84
CA SER A 141 -1.85 -13.01 6.02
C SER A 141 -1.05 -12.94 7.32
N LYS A 142 0.06 -13.69 7.40
CA LYS A 142 0.96 -13.68 8.56
C LYS A 142 1.59 -12.31 8.79
N ALA A 143 2.01 -11.61 7.74
CA ALA A 143 2.57 -10.27 7.84
C ALA A 143 1.55 -9.28 8.41
N VAL A 144 0.34 -9.21 7.84
CA VAL A 144 -0.70 -8.30 8.30
C VAL A 144 -1.16 -8.64 9.72
N LYS A 145 -1.37 -9.92 10.04
CA LYS A 145 -1.75 -10.36 11.40
C LYS A 145 -0.67 -10.10 12.45
N SER A 146 0.60 -10.00 12.05
CA SER A 146 1.70 -9.66 12.96
C SER A 146 1.66 -8.22 13.47
N PHE A 147 0.80 -7.38 12.90
CA PHE A 147 0.63 -5.98 13.28
C PHE A 147 0.45 -5.79 14.80
N ARG A 148 -0.50 -6.52 15.43
CA ARG A 148 -0.78 -6.38 16.86
C ARG A 148 0.46 -6.62 17.72
N ARG A 149 1.18 -7.71 17.46
CA ARG A 149 2.41 -8.05 18.19
C ARG A 149 3.49 -6.97 18.01
N ARG A 150 3.58 -6.37 16.83
CA ARG A 150 4.55 -5.29 16.54
C ARG A 150 4.20 -4.02 17.32
N VAL A 151 2.91 -3.69 17.45
CA VAL A 151 2.46 -2.58 18.32
C VAL A 151 2.86 -2.85 19.77
N GLU A 152 2.62 -4.07 20.27
CA GLU A 152 3.00 -4.45 21.64
C GLU A 152 4.51 -4.32 21.90
N THR A 153 5.36 -4.63 20.91
CA THR A 153 6.83 -4.46 21.03
C THR A 153 7.28 -3.00 21.01
N VAL A 154 6.55 -2.10 20.34
CA VAL A 154 6.87 -0.66 20.34
C VAL A 154 6.45 0.02 21.64
N MET A 155 5.48 -0.56 22.37
CA MET A 155 4.94 -0.03 23.62
C MET A 155 5.61 -0.60 24.88
N SER A 156 6.45 -1.62 24.75
CA SER A 156 7.21 -2.25 25.86
C SER A 156 8.56 -1.58 26.08
#